data_AF-Q3L135-F1
#
_entry.id   AF-Q3L135-F1
#
_cell.length_a   1.000
_cell.length_b   1.000
_cell.length_c   1.000
_cell.angle_alpha   90.00
_cell.angle_beta   90.00
_cell.angle_gamma   90.00
#
_symmetry.space_group_name_H-M   'P 1'
#
loop_
_entity.id
_entity.type
_entity.pdbx_description
1 polymer ?
#
loop_
_entity_poly.entity_id
_entity_poly.type
_entity_poly.pdbx_seq_one_letter_code
_entity_poly.pdbx_strand_id
1 'polypeptide(L)'
;RIEFSGREFALAMDPQQRIFLECAWEALENAGYDCQRCGDRMGVYAGVGLNQYWVFQIAPDRQLLESAAGYQTVIGNEKDFLTTRVSYQLNLKGPSLDIQTACSTSLVATSLACQSLLSYQCDMALAGGITIHALQKSGYFYQEGGILSPDGHCRAFDAKAQGTVPGSGVGIVVLKRLEDALADGDCILAVIKSSAINNDGSMKVGYTAPSVEGQAEVIAEALALAGIEADSISYVEAHGTGTRANS
;
A
#
# COMPACT_ATOMS: atom_id res chain seq x y z
N ARG A 1 22.13 6.77 7.59
CA ARG A 1 22.10 5.34 7.97
C ARG A 1 20.92 5.17 8.91
N ILE A 2 19.93 4.36 8.55
CA ILE A 2 18.78 4.10 9.42
C ILE A 2 19.29 3.32 10.64
N GLU A 3 19.14 3.88 11.83
CA GLU A 3 19.51 3.23 13.09
C GLU A 3 18.28 2.58 13.71
N PHE A 4 18.31 1.26 13.86
CA PHE A 4 17.36 0.52 14.69
C PHE A 4 17.98 0.31 16.08
N SER A 5 17.15 0.28 17.13
CA SER A 5 17.52 0.23 18.56
C SER A 5 18.23 -1.06 19.04
N GLY A 6 18.97 -1.74 18.16
CA GLY A 6 19.72 -2.97 18.43
C GLY A 6 19.49 -4.01 17.34
N ARG A 7 20.53 -4.80 17.02
CA ARG A 7 20.48 -5.85 15.99
C ARG A 7 19.38 -6.88 16.27
N GLU A 8 19.18 -7.25 17.54
CA GLU A 8 18.16 -8.22 17.95
C GLU A 8 16.73 -7.73 17.69
N PHE A 9 16.47 -6.45 17.95
CA PHE A 9 15.17 -5.84 17.65
C PHE A 9 14.89 -5.80 16.14
N ALA A 10 15.89 -5.42 15.33
CA ALA A 10 15.76 -5.43 13.87
C ALA A 10 15.54 -6.85 13.32
N LEU A 11 16.12 -7.88 13.94
CA LEU A 11 15.88 -9.27 13.58
C LEU A 11 14.48 -9.75 13.99
N ALA A 12 13.91 -9.25 15.08
CA ALA A 12 12.56 -9.61 15.52
C ALA A 12 11.45 -8.77 14.84
N MET A 13 11.80 -7.72 14.09
CA MET A 13 10.86 -6.82 13.40
C MET A 13 10.36 -7.42 12.08
N ASP A 14 9.08 -7.18 11.77
CA ASP A 14 8.50 -7.50 10.47
C ASP A 14 9.39 -6.92 9.34
N PRO A 15 9.90 -7.76 8.43
CA PRO A 15 10.68 -7.28 7.29
C PRO A 15 9.94 -6.23 6.46
N GLN A 16 8.60 -6.24 6.44
CA GLN A 16 7.80 -5.23 5.74
C GLN A 16 8.05 -3.82 6.31
N GLN A 17 8.15 -3.66 7.63
CA GLN A 17 8.42 -2.34 8.22
C GLN A 17 9.82 -1.82 7.86
N ARG A 18 10.81 -2.73 7.78
CA ARG A 18 12.19 -2.38 7.44
C ARG A 18 12.32 -1.99 5.97
N ILE A 19 11.82 -2.84 5.07
CA ILE A 19 11.89 -2.63 3.63
C ILE A 19 11.10 -1.37 3.25
N PHE A 20 9.92 -1.15 3.84
CA PHE A 20 9.14 0.05 3.56
C PHE A 20 9.89 1.33 3.94
N LEU A 21 10.60 1.33 5.09
CA LEU A 21 11.41 2.48 5.51
C LEU A 21 12.59 2.73 4.56
N GLU A 22 13.28 1.68 4.11
CA GLU A 22 14.36 1.78 3.13
C GLU A 22 13.83 2.35 1.80
N CYS A 23 12.73 1.80 1.27
CA CYS A 23 12.13 2.30 0.04
C CYS A 23 11.53 3.71 0.19
N ALA A 24 11.08 4.10 1.38
CA ALA A 24 10.60 5.46 1.63
C ALA A 24 11.77 6.47 1.53
N TRP A 25 12.94 6.09 2.05
CA TRP A 25 14.17 6.86 1.88
C TRP A 25 14.55 6.96 0.40
N GLU A 26 14.60 5.82 -0.31
CA GLU A 26 14.95 5.78 -1.74
C GLU A 26 13.97 6.59 -2.60
N ALA A 27 12.68 6.58 -2.27
CA ALA A 27 11.67 7.36 -2.98
C ALA A 27 11.92 8.88 -2.84
N LEU A 28 12.31 9.35 -1.65
CA LEU A 28 12.69 10.75 -1.43
C LEU A 28 13.98 11.11 -2.17
N GLU A 29 14.99 10.25 -2.13
CA GLU A 29 16.22 10.45 -2.90
C GLU A 29 15.94 10.52 -4.40
N ASN A 30 15.08 9.64 -4.91
CA ASN A 30 14.66 9.64 -6.31
C ASN A 30 13.92 10.94 -6.70
N ALA A 31 13.10 11.47 -5.79
CA ALA A 31 12.42 12.75 -5.96
C ALA A 31 13.35 13.97 -5.79
N GLY A 32 14.62 13.78 -5.39
CA GLY A 32 15.59 14.85 -5.20
C GLY A 32 15.50 15.56 -3.84
N TYR A 33 14.82 14.96 -2.86
CA TYR A 33 14.61 15.54 -1.54
C TYR A 33 15.45 14.85 -0.46
N ASP A 34 16.19 15.64 0.32
CA ASP A 34 16.90 15.17 1.51
C ASP A 34 15.92 15.11 2.69
N CYS A 35 15.69 13.93 3.27
CA CYS A 35 14.77 13.74 4.40
C CYS A 35 15.07 14.65 5.60
N GLN A 36 16.31 15.06 5.82
CA GLN A 36 16.67 15.98 6.92
C GLN A 36 16.28 17.43 6.63
N ARG A 37 15.96 17.74 5.37
CA ARG A 37 15.61 19.08 4.87
C ARG A 37 14.23 19.12 4.20
N CYS A 38 13.57 17.97 4.05
CA CYS A 38 12.19 17.87 3.60
C CYS A 38 11.33 18.75 4.51
N GLY A 39 10.52 19.63 3.91
CA GLY A 39 9.74 20.63 4.63
C GLY A 39 8.95 20.07 5.80
N ASP A 40 8.70 20.92 6.81
CA ASP A 40 8.19 20.51 8.12
C ASP A 40 6.86 19.73 8.08
N ARG A 41 6.10 19.74 6.98
CA ARG A 41 4.76 19.12 6.87
C ARG A 41 4.68 18.07 5.78
N MET A 42 5.58 17.08 5.78
CA MET A 42 5.45 15.90 4.94
C MET A 42 4.59 14.82 5.62
N GLY A 43 3.53 14.36 4.94
CA GLY A 43 2.67 13.29 5.41
C GLY A 43 3.11 11.89 4.94
N VAL A 44 2.64 10.84 5.60
CA VAL A 44 2.90 9.42 5.27
C VAL A 44 1.58 8.65 5.31
N TYR A 45 1.20 8.07 4.18
CA TYR A 45 -0.04 7.32 4.00
C TYR A 45 0.30 5.97 3.40
N ALA A 46 0.18 4.90 4.16
CA ALA A 46 0.52 3.59 3.62
C ALA A 46 -0.25 2.48 4.30
N GLY A 47 -0.14 1.28 3.74
CA GLY A 47 -0.57 0.09 4.44
C GLY A 47 0.32 -1.10 4.15
N VAL A 48 0.28 -2.03 5.09
CA VAL A 48 1.04 -3.28 5.06
C VAL A 48 0.13 -4.50 4.95
N GLY A 49 0.58 -5.48 4.17
CA GLY A 49 -0.05 -6.78 4.03
C GLY A 49 -0.10 -7.59 5.33
N LEU A 50 -0.57 -8.84 5.24
CA LEU A 50 -0.58 -9.73 6.40
C LEU A 50 0.85 -9.96 6.90
N ASN A 51 1.07 -9.76 8.20
CA ASN A 51 2.35 -10.05 8.83
C ASN A 51 2.54 -11.57 9.01
N GLN A 52 3.06 -12.22 7.96
CA GLN A 52 3.42 -13.64 7.99
C GLN A 52 4.63 -13.92 8.91
N TYR A 53 5.51 -12.92 9.09
CA TYR A 53 6.65 -13.02 9.99
C TYR A 53 6.20 -13.26 11.43
N TRP A 54 5.20 -12.51 11.88
CA TRP A 54 4.58 -12.68 13.17
C TRP A 54 3.97 -14.08 13.31
N VAL A 55 3.11 -14.47 12.37
CA VAL A 55 2.36 -15.73 12.45
C VAL A 55 3.28 -16.95 12.50
N PHE A 56 4.33 -16.98 11.68
CA PHE A 56 5.13 -18.20 11.50
C PHE A 56 6.44 -18.21 12.28
N GLN A 57 6.98 -17.06 12.70
CA GLN A 57 8.26 -17.00 13.41
C GLN A 57 8.19 -16.41 14.81
N ILE A 58 7.41 -15.35 15.02
CA ILE A 58 7.42 -14.63 16.30
C ILE A 58 6.38 -15.18 17.28
N ALA A 59 5.13 -15.30 16.87
CA ALA A 59 4.03 -15.77 17.73
C ALA A 59 4.27 -17.17 18.33
N PRO A 60 4.93 -18.13 17.64
CA PRO A 60 5.29 -19.42 18.24
C PRO A 60 6.36 -19.33 19.34
N ASP A 61 7.22 -18.31 19.34
CA ASP A 61 8.28 -18.13 20.33
C ASP A 61 7.76 -17.42 21.59
N ARG A 62 7.14 -18.20 22.48
CA ARG A 62 6.60 -17.70 23.75
C ARG A 62 7.66 -17.10 24.66
N GLN A 63 8.88 -17.64 24.64
CA GLN A 63 9.96 -17.16 25.49
C GLN A 63 10.38 -15.73 25.10
N LEU A 64 10.45 -15.44 23.80
CA LEU A 64 10.69 -14.09 23.30
C LEU A 64 9.57 -13.12 23.74
N LEU A 65 8.31 -13.52 23.61
CA LEU A 65 7.16 -12.67 23.95
C LEU A 65 7.03 -12.39 25.45
N GLU A 66 7.42 -13.32 26.31
CA GLU A 66 7.42 -13.16 27.76
C GLU A 66 8.70 -12.47 28.30
N SER A 67 9.68 -12.23 27.43
CA SER A 67 10.93 -11.55 27.79
C SER A 67 10.74 -10.04 27.99
N ALA A 68 11.75 -9.37 28.54
CA ALA A 68 11.79 -7.90 28.62
C ALA A 68 11.70 -7.20 27.25
N ALA A 69 12.03 -7.90 26.15
CA ALA A 69 11.92 -7.40 24.78
C ALA A 69 10.55 -7.71 24.12
N GLY A 70 9.65 -8.42 24.80
CA GLY A 70 8.37 -8.86 24.25
C GLY A 70 7.51 -7.70 23.75
N TYR A 71 7.39 -6.63 24.55
CA TYR A 71 6.61 -5.44 24.16
C TYR A 71 7.19 -4.74 22.93
N GLN A 72 8.52 -4.60 22.85
CA GLN A 72 9.17 -4.04 21.66
C GLN A 72 8.92 -4.93 20.44
N THR A 73 9.02 -6.25 20.61
CA THR A 73 8.75 -7.22 19.55
C THR A 73 7.33 -7.06 18.97
N VAL A 74 6.32 -6.81 19.81
CA VAL A 74 4.95 -6.50 19.35
C VAL A 74 4.93 -5.22 18.51
N ILE A 75 5.55 -4.14 18.98
CA ILE A 75 5.64 -2.87 18.21
C ILE A 75 6.33 -3.08 16.85
N GLY A 76 7.35 -3.94 16.80
CA GLY A 76 8.05 -4.28 15.55
C GLY A 76 7.22 -5.11 14.56
N ASN A 77 6.02 -5.57 14.95
CA ASN A 77 5.21 -6.48 14.16
C ASN A 77 3.77 -6.01 13.96
N GLU A 78 3.28 -5.07 14.77
CA GLU A 78 1.96 -4.47 14.57
C GLU A 78 1.92 -3.52 13.38
N LYS A 79 0.77 -3.50 12.68
CA LYS A 79 0.59 -2.68 11.47
C LYS A 79 0.66 -1.19 11.77
N ASP A 80 0.13 -0.79 12.93
CA ASP A 80 0.01 0.58 13.42
C ASP A 80 1.32 1.38 13.40
N PHE A 81 2.47 0.69 13.40
CA PHE A 81 3.79 1.31 13.46
C PHE A 81 4.47 1.47 12.10
N LEU A 82 3.85 1.05 10.98
CA LEU A 82 4.45 1.16 9.64
C LEU A 82 4.78 2.63 9.30
N THR A 83 3.76 3.49 9.25
CA THR A 83 3.92 4.88 8.82
C THR A 83 4.58 5.74 9.89
N THR A 84 4.23 5.54 11.16
CA THR A 84 4.77 6.34 12.27
C THR A 84 6.26 6.07 12.47
N ARG A 85 6.75 4.86 12.19
CA ARG A 85 8.19 4.57 12.17
C ARG A 85 8.91 5.32 11.05
N VAL A 86 8.31 5.42 9.86
CA VAL A 86 8.86 6.25 8.77
C VAL A 86 8.91 7.71 9.18
N SER A 87 7.81 8.24 9.70
CA SER A 87 7.76 9.62 10.19
C SER A 87 8.81 9.89 11.26
N TYR A 88 8.98 8.98 12.22
CA TYR A 88 9.98 9.11 13.28
C TYR A 88 11.41 9.09 12.73
N GLN A 89 11.75 8.09 11.90
CA GLN A 89 13.11 7.88 11.42
C GLN A 89 13.55 8.93 10.40
N LEU A 90 12.60 9.48 9.63
CA LEU A 90 12.85 10.49 8.60
C LEU A 90 12.51 11.91 9.07
N ASN A 91 12.09 12.09 10.33
CA ASN A 91 11.70 13.38 10.92
C ASN A 91 10.57 14.11 10.15
N LEU A 92 9.55 13.37 9.72
CA LEU A 92 8.40 13.89 8.99
C LEU A 92 7.28 14.25 9.97
N LYS A 93 6.77 15.49 9.92
CA LYS A 93 5.81 16.01 10.91
C LYS A 93 4.41 16.31 10.36
N GLY A 94 4.12 15.85 9.14
CA GLY A 94 2.75 15.84 8.61
C GLY A 94 1.92 14.66 9.14
N PRO A 95 0.69 14.46 8.64
CA PRO A 95 -0.15 13.35 9.05
C PRO A 95 0.52 12.00 8.75
N SER A 96 0.43 11.04 9.66
CA SER A 96 0.98 9.69 9.51
C SER A 96 -0.11 8.65 9.75
N LEU A 97 -0.61 8.00 8.69
CA LEU A 97 -1.80 7.14 8.72
C LEU A 97 -1.50 5.76 8.15
N ASP A 98 -1.69 4.71 8.96
CA ASP A 98 -1.82 3.34 8.47
C ASP A 98 -3.25 3.11 7.93
N ILE A 99 -3.35 2.59 6.73
CA ILE A 99 -4.59 2.42 5.98
C ILE A 99 -4.72 0.97 5.58
N GLN A 100 -5.87 0.35 5.84
CA GLN A 100 -6.10 -1.07 5.57
C GLN A 100 -7.45 -1.26 4.88
N THR A 101 -7.41 -1.44 3.55
CA THR A 101 -8.61 -1.72 2.73
C THR A 101 -8.42 -2.97 1.85
N ALA A 102 -7.62 -3.93 2.34
CA ALA A 102 -7.24 -5.15 1.60
C ALA A 102 -6.53 -4.81 0.27
N CYS A 103 -6.99 -5.35 -0.87
CA CYS A 103 -6.27 -5.24 -2.14
C CYS A 103 -6.19 -3.81 -2.69
N SER A 104 -7.07 -2.90 -2.26
CA SER A 104 -7.08 -1.49 -2.68
C SER A 104 -6.20 -0.57 -1.80
N THR A 105 -5.56 -1.12 -0.77
CA THR A 105 -4.89 -0.36 0.29
C THR A 105 -3.97 0.76 -0.21
N SER A 106 -3.04 0.46 -1.12
CA SER A 106 -2.08 1.45 -1.61
C SER A 106 -2.72 2.56 -2.45
N LEU A 107 -3.76 2.23 -3.22
CA LEU A 107 -4.49 3.22 -4.03
C LEU A 107 -5.37 4.12 -3.16
N VAL A 108 -6.01 3.58 -2.13
CA VAL A 108 -6.72 4.36 -1.11
C VAL A 108 -5.75 5.28 -0.36
N ALA A 109 -4.57 4.78 0.02
CA ALA A 109 -3.53 5.59 0.65
C ALA A 109 -3.08 6.76 -0.24
N THR A 110 -2.89 6.51 -1.53
CA THR A 110 -2.60 7.55 -2.54
C THR A 110 -3.71 8.59 -2.63
N SER A 111 -4.97 8.15 -2.69
CA SER A 111 -6.13 9.05 -2.74
C SER A 111 -6.24 9.94 -1.50
N LEU A 112 -6.05 9.39 -0.30
CA LEU A 112 -6.08 10.16 0.95
C LEU A 112 -4.89 11.13 1.05
N ALA A 113 -3.71 10.74 0.57
CA ALA A 113 -2.57 11.65 0.48
C ALA A 113 -2.85 12.84 -0.46
N CYS A 114 -3.46 12.60 -1.62
CA CYS A 114 -3.92 13.66 -2.53
C CYS A 114 -4.91 14.61 -1.84
N GLN A 115 -5.89 14.09 -1.10
CA GLN A 115 -6.85 14.91 -0.36
C GLN A 115 -6.17 15.76 0.73
N SER A 116 -5.21 15.22 1.46
CA SER A 116 -4.46 15.99 2.46
C SER A 116 -3.57 17.07 1.84
N LEU A 117 -3.00 16.84 0.65
CA LEU A 117 -2.28 17.87 -0.09
C LEU A 117 -3.22 19.00 -0.55
N LEU A 118 -4.38 18.65 -1.12
CA LEU A 118 -5.37 19.62 -1.61
C LEU A 118 -6.06 20.41 -0.48
N SER A 119 -6.15 19.82 0.71
CA SER A 119 -6.65 20.50 1.92
C SER A 119 -5.55 21.17 2.75
N TYR A 120 -4.32 21.23 2.23
CA TYR A 120 -3.15 21.86 2.87
C TYR A 120 -2.83 21.31 4.27
N GLN A 121 -3.17 20.04 4.55
CA GLN A 121 -2.75 19.35 5.76
C GLN A 121 -1.26 18.95 5.71
N CYS A 122 -0.73 18.79 4.50
CA CYS A 122 0.68 18.57 4.22
C CYS A 122 1.10 19.31 2.95
N ASP A 123 2.40 19.52 2.79
CA ASP A 123 3.00 20.15 1.61
C ASP A 123 3.59 19.13 0.63
N MET A 124 3.97 17.97 1.16
CA MET A 124 4.36 16.77 0.41
C MET A 124 3.80 15.54 1.11
N ALA A 125 3.66 14.43 0.40
CA ALA A 125 3.24 13.17 1.00
C ALA A 125 3.97 11.98 0.41
N LEU A 126 4.32 11.02 1.26
CA LEU A 126 4.62 9.66 0.86
C LEU A 126 3.33 8.86 0.83
N ALA A 127 3.03 8.19 -0.27
CA ALA A 127 1.89 7.28 -0.37
C ALA A 127 2.31 5.93 -0.92
N GLY A 128 1.78 4.83 -0.39
CA GLY A 128 2.17 3.51 -0.89
C GLY A 128 1.61 2.31 -0.15
N GLY A 129 2.27 1.18 -0.34
CA GLY A 129 2.00 -0.03 0.41
C GLY A 129 3.06 -1.10 0.20
N ILE A 130 3.05 -2.09 1.08
CA ILE A 130 3.97 -3.22 1.03
C ILE A 130 3.26 -4.52 1.36
N THR A 131 3.63 -5.58 0.66
CA THR A 131 3.28 -6.95 1.02
C THR A 131 4.50 -7.82 0.81
N ILE A 132 4.92 -8.55 1.83
CA ILE A 132 5.98 -9.55 1.73
C ILE A 132 5.43 -10.89 2.21
N HIS A 133 5.36 -11.84 1.30
CA HIS A 133 5.14 -13.24 1.63
C HIS A 133 6.45 -13.87 2.11
N ALA A 134 6.81 -13.59 3.36
CA ALA A 134 8.02 -14.11 3.96
C ALA A 134 7.77 -15.55 4.48
N LEU A 135 8.72 -16.45 4.16
CA LEU A 135 9.17 -17.58 5.00
C LEU A 135 8.69 -19.00 4.74
N GLN A 136 7.96 -19.27 3.68
CA GLN A 136 7.82 -20.66 3.24
C GLN A 136 8.28 -20.76 1.79
N LYS A 137 9.26 -21.65 1.53
CA LYS A 137 9.42 -22.25 0.19
C LYS A 137 8.24 -23.21 -0.07
N SER A 138 7.02 -22.75 0.19
CA SER A 138 5.81 -23.50 -0.06
C SER A 138 5.03 -22.73 -1.10
N GLY A 139 4.44 -23.46 -2.06
CA GLY A 139 3.33 -22.92 -2.81
C GLY A 139 2.11 -22.77 -1.90
N TYR A 140 0.95 -22.86 -2.51
CA TYR A 140 -0.33 -22.91 -1.81
C TYR A 140 -1.09 -24.14 -2.27
N PHE A 141 -2.00 -24.62 -1.43
CA PHE A 141 -2.96 -25.63 -1.85
C PHE A 141 -4.11 -24.94 -2.55
N TYR A 142 -4.42 -25.40 -3.77
CA TYR A 142 -5.64 -24.97 -4.44
C TYR A 142 -6.86 -25.38 -3.63
N GLN A 143 -7.80 -24.45 -3.47
CA GLN A 143 -9.08 -24.70 -2.85
C GLN A 143 -10.17 -24.23 -3.81
N GLU A 144 -11.09 -25.12 -4.13
CA GLU A 144 -12.27 -24.78 -4.93
C GLU A 144 -13.08 -23.68 -4.23
N GLY A 145 -13.47 -22.64 -4.97
CA GLY A 145 -14.09 -21.42 -4.44
C GLY A 145 -13.13 -20.39 -3.84
N GLY A 146 -11.83 -20.69 -3.76
CA GLY A 146 -10.79 -19.71 -3.40
C GLY A 146 -10.37 -18.82 -4.57
N ILE A 147 -9.56 -17.80 -4.27
CA ILE A 147 -9.06 -16.83 -5.27
C ILE A 147 -7.76 -17.27 -5.97
N LEU A 148 -7.06 -18.28 -5.45
CA LEU A 148 -5.75 -18.69 -5.94
C LEU A 148 -5.87 -19.66 -7.12
N SER A 149 -5.02 -19.52 -8.13
CA SER A 149 -5.07 -20.35 -9.33
C SER A 149 -4.55 -21.77 -9.11
N PRO A 150 -5.12 -22.81 -9.75
CA PRO A 150 -4.64 -24.18 -9.56
C PRO A 150 -3.25 -24.43 -10.16
N ASP A 151 -2.79 -23.57 -11.08
CA ASP A 151 -1.59 -23.77 -11.89
C ASP A 151 -0.47 -22.75 -11.61
N GLY A 152 -0.65 -21.83 -10.65
CA GLY A 152 0.35 -20.83 -10.34
C GLY A 152 0.45 -19.69 -11.36
N HIS A 153 -0.58 -19.46 -12.17
CA HIS A 153 -0.63 -18.32 -13.11
C HIS A 153 -1.84 -17.40 -12.85
N CYS A 154 -1.62 -16.08 -12.92
CA CYS A 154 -2.69 -15.10 -13.07
C CYS A 154 -2.89 -14.83 -14.58
N ARG A 155 -4.08 -15.18 -15.10
CA ARG A 155 -4.40 -15.06 -16.53
C ARG A 155 -5.54 -14.06 -16.74
N ALA A 156 -5.29 -12.78 -16.43
CA ALA A 156 -6.28 -11.73 -16.57
C ALA A 156 -6.84 -11.69 -18.00
N PHE A 157 -8.18 -11.68 -18.12
CA PHE A 157 -8.93 -11.62 -19.38
C PHE A 157 -8.79 -12.82 -20.33
N ASP A 158 -8.09 -13.88 -19.91
CA ASP A 158 -7.95 -15.11 -20.71
C ASP A 158 -9.14 -16.06 -20.49
N ALA A 159 -9.55 -16.81 -21.52
CA ALA A 159 -10.60 -17.82 -21.41
C ALA A 159 -10.26 -18.95 -20.40
N LYS A 160 -8.97 -19.13 -20.11
CA LYS A 160 -8.40 -20.05 -19.12
C LYS A 160 -8.07 -19.36 -17.79
N ALA A 161 -8.61 -18.17 -17.51
CA ALA A 161 -8.58 -17.56 -16.18
C ALA A 161 -9.08 -18.54 -15.12
N GLN A 162 -8.32 -18.76 -14.05
CA GLN A 162 -8.64 -19.70 -12.97
C GLN A 162 -8.24 -19.22 -11.57
N GLY A 163 -7.83 -17.95 -11.42
CA GLY A 163 -7.42 -17.34 -10.16
C GLY A 163 -6.19 -16.43 -10.31
N THR A 164 -5.73 -15.92 -9.18
CA THR A 164 -4.51 -15.11 -9.04
C THR A 164 -3.39 -15.86 -8.33
N VAL A 165 -2.22 -15.23 -8.22
CA VAL A 165 -1.03 -15.76 -7.54
C VAL A 165 -0.54 -14.69 -6.55
N PRO A 166 -0.19 -15.06 -5.30
CA PRO A 166 0.34 -14.11 -4.34
C PRO A 166 1.69 -13.56 -4.82
N GLY A 167 1.92 -12.26 -4.61
CA GLY A 167 3.15 -11.58 -5.00
C GLY A 167 3.68 -10.72 -3.86
N SER A 168 5.00 -10.68 -3.71
CA SER A 168 5.67 -9.77 -2.79
C SER A 168 6.08 -8.50 -3.53
N GLY A 169 5.85 -7.34 -2.94
CA GLY A 169 6.19 -6.06 -3.53
C GLY A 169 6.04 -4.90 -2.56
N VAL A 170 6.75 -3.81 -2.87
CA VAL A 170 6.64 -2.51 -2.21
C VAL A 170 6.54 -1.44 -3.29
N GLY A 171 5.66 -0.47 -3.09
CA GLY A 171 5.51 0.68 -3.97
C GLY A 171 5.26 1.92 -3.14
N ILE A 172 6.02 2.99 -3.42
CA ILE A 172 5.93 4.27 -2.74
C ILE A 172 6.05 5.37 -3.79
N VAL A 173 5.17 6.36 -3.72
CA VAL A 173 5.21 7.56 -4.55
C VAL A 173 5.38 8.80 -3.66
N VAL A 174 6.17 9.76 -4.13
CA VAL A 174 6.28 11.10 -3.54
C VAL A 174 5.29 12.01 -4.25
N LEU A 175 4.38 12.61 -3.50
CA LEU A 175 3.30 13.42 -4.01
C LEU A 175 3.44 14.86 -3.54
N LYS A 176 3.05 15.77 -4.42
CA LYS A 176 3.06 17.21 -4.19
C LYS A 176 1.95 17.86 -5.03
N ARG A 177 1.48 19.04 -4.63
CA ARG A 177 0.60 19.83 -5.48
C ARG A 177 1.37 20.23 -6.75
N LEU A 178 0.70 20.19 -7.90
CA LEU A 178 1.32 20.46 -9.19
C LEU A 178 1.96 21.86 -9.24
N GLU A 179 1.29 22.86 -8.69
CA GLU A 179 1.79 24.23 -8.61
C GLU A 179 3.12 24.33 -7.84
N ASP A 180 3.22 23.65 -6.70
CA ASP A 180 4.43 23.67 -5.87
C ASP A 180 5.55 22.83 -6.51
N ALA A 181 5.21 21.75 -7.21
CA ALA A 181 6.18 20.95 -7.95
C ALA A 181 6.82 21.75 -9.10
N LEU A 182 6.00 22.53 -9.82
CA LEU A 182 6.48 23.42 -10.88
C LEU A 182 7.32 24.57 -10.32
N ALA A 183 6.91 25.15 -9.19
CA ALA A 183 7.63 26.24 -8.54
C ALA A 183 9.03 25.82 -8.08
N ASP A 184 9.15 24.59 -7.56
CA ASP A 184 10.42 24.05 -7.06
C ASP A 184 11.27 23.38 -8.15
N GLY A 185 10.74 23.26 -9.38
CA GLY A 185 11.45 22.65 -10.50
C GLY A 185 11.60 21.14 -10.38
N ASP A 186 10.65 20.48 -9.73
CA ASP A 186 10.67 19.04 -9.50
C ASP A 186 10.56 18.24 -10.81
N CYS A 187 11.12 17.04 -10.84
CA CYS A 187 10.89 16.08 -11.93
C CYS A 187 9.50 15.46 -11.79
N ILE A 188 8.54 15.93 -12.59
CA ILE A 188 7.15 15.44 -12.55
C ILE A 188 7.01 14.18 -13.42
N LEU A 189 6.82 13.02 -12.78
CA LEU A 189 6.65 11.74 -13.48
C LEU A 189 5.25 11.59 -14.12
N ALA A 190 4.22 12.05 -13.43
CA ALA A 190 2.82 12.01 -13.87
C ALA A 190 1.98 13.00 -13.05
N VAL A 191 0.76 13.28 -13.50
CA VAL A 191 -0.22 14.11 -12.77
C VAL A 191 -1.44 13.25 -12.45
N ILE A 192 -1.78 13.15 -11.16
CA ILE A 192 -3.03 12.54 -10.71
C ILE A 192 -4.14 13.57 -10.89
N LYS A 193 -5.04 13.32 -11.85
CA LYS A 193 -6.16 14.23 -12.17
C LYS A 193 -7.26 14.19 -11.10
N SER A 194 -7.58 12.99 -10.62
CA SER A 194 -8.57 12.74 -9.58
C SER A 194 -8.39 11.32 -9.02
N SER A 195 -9.10 11.04 -7.93
CA SER A 195 -9.33 9.71 -7.40
C SER A 195 -10.70 9.65 -6.74
N ALA A 196 -11.33 8.47 -6.73
CA ALA A 196 -12.60 8.21 -6.06
C ALA A 196 -12.52 6.90 -5.27
N ILE A 197 -13.29 6.81 -4.18
CA ILE A 197 -13.38 5.65 -3.31
C ILE A 197 -14.84 5.47 -2.91
N ASN A 198 -15.37 4.26 -3.05
CA ASN A 198 -16.69 3.89 -2.55
C ASN A 198 -16.66 2.51 -1.88
N ASN A 199 -17.84 1.97 -1.56
CA ASN A 199 -18.02 0.62 -1.06
C ASN A 199 -19.29 0.01 -1.67
N ASP A 200 -19.21 -1.24 -2.12
CA ASP A 200 -20.34 -1.95 -2.74
C ASP A 200 -21.58 -2.08 -1.83
N GLY A 201 -21.41 -1.97 -0.51
CA GLY A 201 -22.48 -2.24 0.43
C GLY A 201 -22.94 -3.70 0.38
N SER A 202 -24.25 -3.92 0.56
CA SER A 202 -24.85 -5.26 0.70
C SER A 202 -25.44 -5.83 -0.59
N MET A 203 -25.53 -5.06 -1.68
CA MET A 203 -26.21 -5.46 -2.92
C MET A 203 -25.31 -6.34 -3.80
N LYS A 204 -24.88 -7.47 -3.24
CA LYS A 204 -24.00 -8.45 -3.88
C LYS A 204 -24.23 -9.85 -3.32
N VAL A 205 -23.89 -10.87 -4.11
CA VAL A 205 -24.17 -12.29 -3.79
C VAL A 205 -23.39 -12.83 -2.58
N GLY A 206 -22.41 -12.09 -2.09
CA GLY A 206 -21.66 -12.42 -0.87
C GLY A 206 -20.70 -11.30 -0.48
N TYR A 207 -20.17 -11.35 0.74
CA TYR A 207 -19.28 -10.31 1.28
C TYR A 207 -18.04 -10.04 0.41
N THR A 208 -17.45 -11.11 -0.14
CA THR A 208 -16.25 -11.06 -0.99
C THR A 208 -16.56 -10.99 -2.48
N ALA A 209 -17.85 -11.02 -2.87
CA ALA A 209 -18.22 -10.91 -4.27
C ALA A 209 -17.97 -9.47 -4.78
N PRO A 210 -17.58 -9.29 -6.05
CA PRO A 210 -17.52 -7.97 -6.66
C PRO A 210 -18.93 -7.42 -6.95
N SER A 211 -19.08 -6.09 -6.99
CA SER A 211 -20.24 -5.41 -7.56
C SER A 211 -19.85 -4.72 -8.87
N VAL A 212 -20.62 -4.95 -9.93
CA VAL A 212 -20.41 -4.26 -11.22
C VAL A 212 -20.87 -2.81 -11.11
N GLU A 213 -21.99 -2.57 -10.42
CA GLU A 213 -22.56 -1.24 -10.19
C GLU A 213 -21.61 -0.38 -9.36
N GLY A 214 -21.11 -0.88 -8.22
CA GLY A 214 -20.16 -0.15 -7.38
C GLY A 214 -18.87 0.20 -8.12
N GLN A 215 -18.35 -0.71 -8.96
CA GLN A 215 -17.17 -0.44 -9.79
C GLN A 215 -17.45 0.59 -10.89
N ALA A 216 -18.61 0.51 -11.55
CA ALA A 216 -18.99 1.49 -12.56
C ALA A 216 -19.18 2.89 -11.95
N GLU A 217 -19.80 2.97 -10.78
CA GLU A 217 -20.01 4.22 -10.04
C GLU A 217 -18.69 4.90 -9.67
N VAL A 218 -17.73 4.17 -9.08
CA VAL A 218 -16.44 4.78 -8.67
C VAL A 218 -15.61 5.23 -9.87
N ILE A 219 -15.68 4.51 -10.99
CA ILE A 219 -14.99 4.93 -12.24
C ILE A 219 -15.64 6.20 -12.79
N ALA A 220 -16.98 6.24 -12.86
CA ALA A 220 -17.71 7.41 -13.33
C ALA A 220 -17.46 8.64 -12.44
N GLU A 221 -17.43 8.46 -11.12
CA GLU A 221 -17.10 9.51 -10.17
C GLU A 221 -15.68 10.04 -10.38
N ALA A 222 -14.69 9.16 -10.54
CA ALA A 222 -13.31 9.58 -10.80
C ALA A 222 -13.20 10.40 -12.10
N LEU A 223 -13.86 9.97 -13.18
CA LEU A 223 -13.89 10.72 -14.45
C LEU A 223 -14.57 12.08 -14.28
N ALA A 224 -15.70 12.14 -13.58
CA ALA A 224 -16.43 13.36 -13.30
C ALA A 224 -15.60 14.35 -12.47
N LEU A 225 -14.93 13.87 -11.42
CA LEU A 225 -14.03 14.69 -10.58
C LEU A 225 -12.83 15.22 -11.36
N ALA A 226 -12.30 14.44 -12.32
CA ALA A 226 -11.22 14.88 -13.20
C ALA A 226 -11.69 15.85 -14.29
N GLY A 227 -12.99 15.91 -14.59
CA GLY A 227 -13.56 16.66 -15.70
C GLY A 227 -13.05 16.15 -17.05
N ILE A 228 -12.90 14.83 -17.21
CA ILE A 228 -12.42 14.20 -18.45
C ILE A 228 -13.45 13.23 -19.01
N GLU A 229 -13.54 13.19 -20.33
CA GLU A 229 -14.38 12.24 -21.06
C GLU A 229 -13.70 10.87 -21.16
N ALA A 230 -14.49 9.79 -21.14
CA ALA A 230 -13.96 8.43 -21.18
C ALA A 230 -13.18 8.12 -22.48
N ASP A 231 -13.54 8.76 -23.58
CA ASP A 231 -12.87 8.61 -24.88
C ASP A 231 -11.43 9.18 -24.92
N SER A 232 -11.08 10.02 -23.95
CA SER A 232 -9.73 10.56 -23.78
C SER A 232 -8.76 9.57 -23.12
N ILE A 233 -9.28 8.46 -22.56
CA ILE A 233 -8.48 7.45 -21.87
C ILE A 233 -7.96 6.43 -22.89
N SER A 234 -6.64 6.37 -23.03
CA SER A 234 -5.97 5.44 -23.94
C SER A 234 -5.51 4.14 -23.29
N TYR A 235 -5.49 4.09 -21.95
CA TYR A 235 -5.02 2.93 -21.19
C TYR A 235 -5.75 2.80 -19.85
N VAL A 236 -6.05 1.56 -19.45
CA VAL A 236 -6.63 1.22 -18.15
C VAL A 236 -5.83 0.08 -17.53
N GLU A 237 -5.15 0.38 -16.42
CA GLU A 237 -4.56 -0.65 -15.55
C GLU A 237 -5.69 -1.25 -14.70
N ALA A 238 -6.21 -2.40 -15.09
CA ALA A 238 -7.33 -3.04 -14.42
C ALA A 238 -6.89 -3.81 -13.15
N HIS A 239 -7.83 -4.05 -12.22
CA HIS A 239 -7.57 -4.90 -11.05
C HIS A 239 -7.13 -6.32 -11.44
N GLY A 240 -7.66 -6.85 -12.54
CA GLY A 240 -7.06 -7.96 -13.28
C GLY A 240 -6.85 -9.25 -12.47
N THR A 241 -7.81 -9.65 -11.64
CA THR A 241 -7.66 -10.77 -10.70
C THR A 241 -7.43 -12.15 -11.34
N GLY A 242 -7.62 -12.30 -12.65
CA GLY A 242 -7.44 -13.58 -13.34
C GLY A 242 -8.45 -14.66 -12.92
N THR A 243 -9.51 -14.30 -12.18
CA THR A 243 -10.62 -15.18 -11.81
C THR A 243 -11.65 -15.26 -12.93
N ARG A 244 -12.32 -16.40 -13.08
CA ARG A 244 -13.48 -16.47 -14.00
C ARG A 244 -14.57 -15.54 -13.48
N ALA A 245 -15.05 -14.65 -14.35
CA ALA A 245 -16.36 -14.05 -14.16
C ALA A 245 -17.38 -15.15 -14.50
N ASN A 246 -18.23 -15.53 -13.55
CA ASN A 246 -19.45 -16.24 -13.93
C ASN A 246 -20.31 -15.23 -14.70
N SER A 247 -20.36 -15.39 -16.02
CA SER A 247 -21.37 -14.77 -16.89
C SER A 247 -22.75 -15.31 -16.56
#